data_AF-A0A0C2DYT0-F1
#
_entry.id   AF-A0A0C2DYT0-F1
#
_cell.length_a   1.000
_cell.length_b   1.000
_cell.length_c   1.000
_cell.angle_alpha   90.00
_cell.angle_beta   90.00
_cell.angle_gamma   90.00
#
_symmetry.space_group_name_H-M   'P 1'
#
loop_
_entity.id
_entity.type
_entity.pdbx_description
1 polymer ?
#
loop_
_entity_poly.entity_id
_entity_poly.type
_entity_poly.pdbx_seq_one_letter_code
_entity_poly.pdbx_strand_id
1 'polypeptide(L)'
;MWWLLLLVPLCSGAPRITPKCEDDLKNVGNTAGYNLASDILTKAINFSVDPCEDFFEFTCGNWIANHPIPSHKTSYSQFANLSDKVQEKMREIFESKEMFGSKSMNALKAMYRRCMDKDELNRVGARRMLETIRGYGVWPMLDGDDRWRVEDFDLTSLLIHVSEVRGVDVFVSNYVSLDSRNVSRRLIEFDQGDLGLGDSTRDYYLDRKKHGKKIAAYRQFLIDKVSLSFHMC
;
A
#
# COMPACT_ATOMS: atom_id res chain seq x y z
N MET A 1 -52.05 -51.39 -47.79
CA MET A 1 -53.09 -51.00 -46.81
C MET A 1 -52.41 -49.99 -45.87
N TRP A 2 -52.47 -48.67 -46.08
CA TRP A 2 -53.55 -47.73 -45.65
C TRP A 2 -54.08 -48.13 -44.26
N TRP A 3 -53.99 -47.35 -43.17
CA TRP A 3 -54.43 -45.95 -42.86
C TRP A 3 -53.47 -45.30 -41.79
N LEU A 4 -53.06 -44.01 -41.80
CA LEU A 4 -53.71 -42.73 -41.37
C LEU A 4 -54.48 -42.85 -40.01
N LEU A 5 -54.42 -42.02 -38.96
CA LEU A 5 -53.88 -40.70 -38.52
C LEU A 5 -53.91 -40.74 -36.96
N LEU A 6 -53.10 -40.01 -36.19
CA LEU A 6 -53.44 -38.66 -35.73
C LEU A 6 -52.24 -37.96 -35.05
N LEU A 7 -52.14 -36.67 -35.33
CA LEU A 7 -51.20 -35.68 -34.83
C LEU A 7 -51.42 -35.31 -33.35
N VAL A 8 -50.34 -34.99 -32.63
CA VAL A 8 -50.11 -33.67 -31.98
C VAL A 8 -48.59 -33.42 -31.89
N PRO A 9 -48.04 -32.31 -32.41
CA PRO A 9 -46.67 -31.88 -32.16
C PRO A 9 -46.62 -31.00 -30.89
N LEU A 10 -45.75 -31.32 -29.94
CA LEU A 10 -45.46 -30.43 -28.81
C LEU A 10 -43.98 -30.07 -28.77
N CYS A 11 -43.77 -28.75 -28.91
CA CYS A 11 -42.57 -27.98 -28.62
C CYS A 11 -41.32 -28.30 -29.44
N SER A 12 -41.29 -27.78 -30.66
CA SER A 12 -40.06 -27.23 -31.22
C SER A 12 -39.50 -26.18 -30.26
N GLY A 13 -38.36 -26.46 -29.63
CA GLY A 13 -37.62 -25.48 -28.86
C GLY A 13 -37.35 -24.25 -29.73
N ALA A 14 -37.79 -23.09 -29.26
CA ALA A 14 -37.52 -21.83 -29.93
C ALA A 14 -36.00 -21.66 -30.14
N PRO A 15 -35.55 -21.08 -31.26
CA PRO A 15 -34.16 -20.68 -31.41
C PRO A 15 -33.80 -19.76 -30.24
N ARG A 16 -32.64 -19.98 -29.61
CA ARG A 16 -32.06 -18.97 -28.71
C ARG A 16 -31.98 -17.68 -29.51
N ILE A 17 -32.80 -16.71 -29.14
CA ILE A 17 -32.65 -15.33 -29.56
C ILE A 17 -31.37 -14.88 -28.87
N THR A 18 -30.22 -15.06 -29.52
CA THR A 18 -29.12 -14.12 -29.31
C THR A 18 -29.70 -12.78 -29.73
N PRO A 19 -29.81 -11.78 -28.83
CA PRO A 19 -30.09 -10.44 -29.29
C PRO A 19 -29.01 -10.15 -30.32
N LYS A 20 -29.39 -9.87 -31.58
CA LYS A 20 -28.48 -9.09 -32.41
C LYS A 20 -28.30 -7.81 -31.61
N CYS A 21 -27.11 -7.59 -31.07
CA CYS A 21 -26.64 -6.25 -30.78
C CYS A 21 -26.61 -5.54 -32.12
N GLU A 22 -27.78 -5.05 -32.56
CA GLU A 22 -27.86 -4.00 -33.56
C GLU A 22 -27.38 -2.77 -32.81
N ASP A 23 -26.07 -2.59 -32.76
CA ASP A 23 -25.46 -1.36 -32.27
C ASP A 23 -25.99 -0.25 -33.18
N ASP A 24 -26.96 0.53 -32.69
CA ASP A 24 -27.40 1.75 -33.33
C ASP A 24 -26.27 2.79 -33.17
N LEU A 25 -25.20 2.62 -33.96
CA LEU A 25 -23.99 3.43 -34.00
C LEU A 25 -24.25 4.88 -34.46
N LYS A 26 -25.51 5.30 -34.62
CA LYS A 26 -25.86 6.63 -35.12
C LYS A 26 -25.55 7.75 -34.14
N ASN A 27 -25.34 7.44 -32.86
CA ASN A 27 -25.02 8.40 -31.80
C ASN A 27 -23.79 7.97 -30.98
N VAL A 28 -22.69 7.61 -31.65
CA VAL A 28 -21.39 7.46 -30.95
C VAL A 28 -20.98 8.85 -30.46
N GLY A 29 -20.83 9.01 -29.14
CA GLY A 29 -20.37 10.27 -28.56
C GLY A 29 -19.01 10.65 -29.16
N ASN A 30 -18.82 11.90 -29.56
CA ASN A 30 -17.56 12.37 -30.16
C ASN A 30 -16.88 13.45 -29.29
N THR A 31 -17.32 13.57 -28.04
CA THR A 31 -16.74 14.52 -27.09
C THR A 31 -15.28 14.18 -26.81
N ALA A 32 -14.49 15.18 -26.42
CA ALA A 32 -13.08 14.96 -26.06
C ALA A 32 -12.92 13.88 -24.97
N GLY A 33 -13.84 13.84 -23.99
CA GLY A 33 -13.85 12.81 -22.95
C GLY A 33 -14.14 11.40 -23.49
N TYR A 34 -15.08 11.27 -24.44
CA TYR A 34 -15.36 9.98 -25.07
C TYR A 34 -14.15 9.47 -25.87
N ASN A 35 -13.55 10.32 -26.70
CA ASN A 35 -12.39 9.94 -27.50
C ASN A 35 -11.20 9.54 -26.63
N LEU A 36 -10.97 10.26 -25.52
CA LEU A 36 -9.92 9.90 -24.56
C LEU A 36 -10.19 8.55 -23.88
N ALA A 37 -11.43 8.32 -23.43
CA ALA A 37 -11.80 7.04 -22.81
C ALA A 37 -11.65 5.88 -23.80
N SER A 38 -12.10 6.06 -25.04
CA SER A 38 -11.98 5.07 -26.11
C SER A 38 -10.52 4.74 -26.43
N ASP A 39 -9.65 5.75 -26.51
CA ASP A 39 -8.21 5.57 -26.73
C ASP A 39 -7.55 4.78 -25.59
N ILE A 40 -7.85 5.13 -24.33
CA ILE A 40 -7.32 4.42 -23.15
C ILE A 40 -7.75 2.95 -23.16
N LEU A 41 -9.03 2.68 -23.43
CA LEU A 41 -9.56 1.31 -23.47
C LEU A 41 -8.95 0.50 -24.60
N THR A 42 -8.91 1.06 -25.81
CA THR A 42 -8.40 0.37 -27.00
C THR A 42 -6.93 0.00 -26.86
N LYS A 43 -6.13 0.83 -26.18
CA LYS A 43 -4.72 0.54 -25.89
C LYS A 43 -4.52 -0.52 -24.82
N ALA A 44 -5.52 -0.75 -23.95
CA ALA A 44 -5.44 -1.73 -22.86
C ALA A 44 -5.95 -3.11 -23.26
N ILE A 45 -7.00 -3.16 -24.10
CA ILE A 45 -7.68 -4.40 -24.51
C ILE A 45 -6.80 -5.22 -25.46
N ASN A 46 -6.67 -6.51 -25.19
CA ASN A 46 -6.09 -7.52 -26.07
C ASN A 46 -7.20 -8.26 -26.83
N PHE A 47 -7.53 -7.77 -28.03
CA PHE A 47 -8.56 -8.38 -28.89
C PHE A 47 -8.22 -9.77 -29.43
N SER A 48 -7.02 -10.29 -29.17
CA SER A 48 -6.63 -11.64 -29.59
C SER A 48 -7.12 -12.74 -28.63
N VAL A 49 -7.67 -12.36 -27.48
CA VAL A 49 -8.14 -13.26 -26.43
C VAL A 49 -9.66 -13.26 -26.37
N ASP A 50 -10.25 -14.45 -26.19
CA ASP A 50 -11.70 -14.57 -26.02
C ASP A 50 -12.10 -14.02 -24.63
N PRO A 51 -12.95 -12.98 -24.56
CA PRO A 51 -13.43 -12.44 -23.28
C PRO A 51 -14.20 -13.46 -22.43
N CYS A 52 -14.77 -14.51 -23.03
CA CYS A 52 -15.46 -15.57 -22.31
C CYS A 52 -14.52 -16.58 -21.63
N GLU A 53 -13.26 -16.67 -22.10
CA GLU A 53 -12.25 -17.57 -21.55
C GLU A 53 -11.37 -16.88 -20.51
N ASP A 54 -10.86 -15.68 -20.82
CA ASP A 54 -10.07 -14.87 -19.89
C ASP A 54 -10.38 -13.38 -20.07
N PHE A 55 -11.39 -12.91 -19.33
CA PHE A 55 -11.79 -11.51 -19.35
C PHE A 55 -10.70 -10.56 -18.83
N PHE A 56 -9.81 -11.03 -17.95
CA PHE A 56 -8.74 -10.20 -17.41
C PHE A 56 -7.66 -9.95 -18.48
N GLU A 57 -7.20 -11.00 -19.16
CA GLU A 57 -6.25 -10.85 -20.26
C GLU A 57 -6.88 -10.10 -21.44
N PHE A 58 -8.15 -10.36 -21.77
CA PHE A 58 -8.86 -9.59 -22.80
C PHE A 58 -8.87 -8.09 -22.48
N THR A 59 -9.20 -7.69 -21.24
CA THR A 59 -9.33 -6.27 -20.90
C THR A 59 -8.01 -5.57 -20.57
N CYS A 60 -7.01 -6.29 -20.07
CA CYS A 60 -5.79 -5.72 -19.49
C CYS A 60 -4.49 -6.18 -20.16
N GLY A 61 -4.52 -7.20 -21.02
CA GLY A 61 -3.33 -7.86 -21.54
C GLY A 61 -2.34 -6.92 -22.22
N ASN A 62 -2.84 -6.05 -23.11
CA ASN A 62 -2.00 -5.06 -23.77
C ASN A 62 -1.51 -3.97 -22.80
N TRP A 63 -2.29 -3.64 -21.76
CA TRP A 63 -1.80 -2.71 -20.74
C TRP A 63 -0.62 -3.31 -19.98
N ILE A 64 -0.72 -4.56 -19.52
CA ILE A 64 0.33 -5.26 -18.77
C ILE A 64 1.60 -5.37 -19.61
N ALA A 65 1.48 -5.74 -20.88
CA ALA A 65 2.62 -5.86 -21.79
C ALA A 65 3.38 -4.53 -21.96
N ASN A 66 2.67 -3.41 -21.95
CA ASN A 66 3.25 -2.08 -22.17
C ASN A 66 3.66 -1.35 -20.87
N HIS A 67 3.33 -1.89 -19.69
CA HIS A 67 3.57 -1.24 -18.40
C HIS A 67 4.28 -2.20 -17.43
N PRO A 68 5.54 -2.58 -17.72
CA PRO A 68 6.31 -3.42 -16.81
C PRO A 68 6.47 -2.74 -15.44
N ILE A 69 6.53 -3.55 -14.38
CA ILE A 69 6.69 -3.04 -13.02
C ILE A 69 8.05 -2.32 -12.92
N PRO A 70 8.06 -1.00 -12.62
CA PRO A 70 9.31 -0.27 -12.45
C PRO A 70 10.15 -0.85 -11.31
N SER A 71 11.48 -0.78 -11.43
CA SER A 71 12.42 -1.39 -10.45
C SER A 71 12.27 -0.92 -9.00
N HIS A 72 11.69 0.26 -8.79
CA HIS A 72 11.44 0.85 -7.48
C HIS A 72 10.04 0.54 -6.91
N LYS A 73 9.22 -0.24 -7.63
CA LYS A 73 7.87 -0.64 -7.21
C LYS A 73 7.77 -2.16 -7.11
N THR A 74 6.89 -2.63 -6.25
CA THR A 74 6.57 -4.07 -6.09
C THR A 74 5.38 -4.50 -6.94
N SER A 75 4.54 -3.55 -7.35
CA SER A 75 3.40 -3.75 -8.25
C SER A 75 3.17 -2.49 -9.07
N TYR A 76 2.49 -2.65 -10.21
CA TYR A 76 2.10 -1.52 -11.05
C TYR A 76 0.72 -1.74 -11.64
N SER A 77 -0.14 -0.74 -11.48
CA SER A 77 -1.53 -0.76 -11.91
C SER A 77 -1.94 0.62 -12.42
N GLN A 78 -3.15 0.73 -12.98
CA GLN A 78 -3.73 2.02 -13.36
C GLN A 78 -3.83 2.99 -12.16
N PHE A 79 -4.14 2.47 -10.96
CA PHE A 79 -4.16 3.28 -9.74
C PHE A 79 -2.76 3.77 -9.35
N ALA A 80 -1.74 2.93 -9.52
CA ALA A 80 -0.36 3.35 -9.28
C ALA A 80 0.07 4.44 -10.29
N ASN A 81 -0.28 4.29 -11.57
CA ASN A 81 -0.01 5.30 -12.60
C ASN A 81 -0.70 6.63 -12.29
N LEU A 82 -1.97 6.60 -11.88
CA LEU A 82 -2.69 7.80 -11.47
C LEU A 82 -2.06 8.43 -10.23
N SER A 83 -1.67 7.62 -9.24
CA SER A 83 -1.01 8.10 -8.03
C SER A 83 0.31 8.80 -8.36
N ASP A 84 1.11 8.26 -9.28
CA ASP A 84 2.35 8.88 -9.75
C ASP A 84 2.09 10.26 -10.37
N LYS A 85 1.09 10.38 -11.25
CA LYS A 85 0.68 11.67 -11.84
C LYS A 85 0.22 12.69 -10.79
N VAL A 86 -0.55 12.25 -9.79
CA VAL A 86 -0.99 13.12 -8.69
C VAL A 86 0.21 13.57 -7.85
N GLN A 87 1.14 12.66 -7.56
CA GLN A 87 2.37 12.98 -6.82
C GLN A 87 3.25 13.98 -7.57
N GLU A 88 3.36 13.86 -8.90
CA GLU A 88 4.06 14.84 -9.74
C GLU A 88 3.42 16.23 -9.64
N LYS A 89 2.08 16.31 -9.72
CA LYS A 89 1.37 17.59 -9.54
C LYS A 89 1.51 18.16 -8.13
N MET A 90 1.46 17.33 -7.09
CA MET A 90 1.74 17.77 -5.73
C MET A 90 3.16 18.29 -5.58
N ARG A 91 4.14 17.62 -6.20
CA ARG A 91 5.54 18.04 -6.22
C ARG A 91 5.69 19.41 -6.89
N GLU A 92 5.07 19.65 -8.05
CA GLU A 92 5.05 20.96 -8.71
C GLU A 92 4.55 22.07 -7.76
N ILE A 93 3.46 21.81 -7.04
CA ILE A 93 2.85 22.73 -6.07
C ILE A 93 3.79 23.02 -4.88
N PHE A 94 4.43 21.99 -4.33
CA PHE A 94 5.31 22.15 -3.16
C PHE A 94 6.67 22.75 -3.49
N GLU A 95 7.18 22.51 -4.70
CA GLU A 95 8.43 23.09 -5.21
C GLU A 95 8.26 24.52 -5.74
N SER A 96 7.03 24.94 -6.03
CA SER A 96 6.78 26.31 -6.51
C SER A 96 7.23 27.38 -5.52
N LYS A 97 7.64 28.54 -6.05
CA LYS A 97 8.05 29.71 -5.24
C LYS A 97 6.85 30.47 -4.65
N GLU A 98 5.65 30.19 -5.13
CA GLU A 98 4.42 30.85 -4.69
C GLU A 98 4.09 30.47 -3.23
N MET A 99 3.73 31.48 -2.45
CA MET A 99 3.22 31.33 -1.10
C MET A 99 1.70 31.36 -1.13
N PHE A 100 1.08 30.40 -0.45
CA PHE A 100 -0.38 30.34 -0.37
C PHE A 100 -0.88 31.31 0.72
N GLY A 101 -2.12 31.78 0.59
CA GLY A 101 -2.78 32.51 1.68
C GLY A 101 -3.00 31.65 2.94
N SER A 102 -3.04 30.32 2.79
CA SER A 102 -3.21 29.36 3.89
C SER A 102 -1.89 29.08 4.61
N LYS A 103 -1.90 29.32 5.94
CA LYS A 103 -0.77 28.95 6.82
C LYS A 103 -0.46 27.46 6.78
N SER A 104 -1.49 26.61 6.77
CA SER A 104 -1.33 25.14 6.76
C SER A 104 -0.65 24.67 5.46
N MET A 105 -1.01 25.25 4.32
CA MET A 105 -0.37 24.94 3.04
C MET A 105 1.10 25.33 3.04
N ASN A 106 1.44 26.50 3.57
CA ASN A 106 2.82 26.95 3.67
C ASN A 106 3.65 26.10 4.65
N ALA A 107 3.04 25.62 5.75
CA ALA A 107 3.68 24.68 6.66
C ALA A 107 3.99 23.35 5.96
N LEU A 108 3.05 22.80 5.18
CA LEU A 108 3.27 21.60 4.37
C LEU A 108 4.41 21.79 3.36
N LYS A 109 4.48 22.94 2.67
CA LYS A 109 5.63 23.25 1.78
C LYS A 109 6.96 23.25 2.55
N ALA A 110 6.99 23.86 3.73
CA ALA A 110 8.20 23.90 4.54
C ALA A 110 8.65 22.49 4.98
N MET A 111 7.70 21.65 5.40
CA MET A 111 7.95 20.24 5.73
C MET A 111 8.48 19.45 4.52
N TYR A 112 7.86 19.62 3.35
CA TYR A 112 8.31 19.00 2.11
C TYR A 112 9.77 19.38 1.79
N ARG A 113 10.11 20.67 1.83
CA ARG A 113 11.47 21.15 1.58
C ARG A 113 12.49 20.55 2.55
N ARG A 114 12.13 20.42 3.83
CA ARG A 114 12.99 19.76 4.83
C ARG A 114 13.16 18.26 4.59
N CYS A 115 12.11 17.58 4.14
CA CYS A 115 12.17 16.16 3.79
C CYS A 115 13.09 15.90 2.57
N MET A 116 13.06 16.82 1.59
CA MET A 116 13.83 16.68 0.34
C MET A 116 15.29 17.15 0.44
N ASP A 117 15.68 17.83 1.52
CA ASP A 117 17.03 18.34 1.75
C ASP A 117 17.98 17.21 2.18
N LYS A 118 18.52 16.50 1.17
CA LYS A 118 19.45 15.39 1.36
C LYS A 118 20.80 15.83 1.94
N ASP A 119 21.23 17.06 1.68
CA ASP A 119 22.50 17.59 2.18
C ASP A 119 22.42 17.77 3.70
N GLU A 120 21.34 18.39 4.19
CA GLU A 120 21.10 18.49 5.63
C GLU A 120 20.90 17.12 6.28
N LEU A 121 20.17 16.20 5.61
CA LEU A 121 19.99 14.83 6.11
C LEU A 121 21.33 14.11 6.28
N ASN A 122 22.20 14.18 5.28
CA ASN A 122 23.53 13.57 5.32
C ASN A 122 24.44 14.24 6.37
N ARG A 123 24.33 15.56 6.55
CA ARG A 123 25.10 16.32 7.54
C ARG A 123 24.68 15.99 8.98
N VAL A 124 23.37 15.83 9.23
CA VAL A 124 22.86 15.47 10.56
C VAL A 124 23.11 13.99 10.87
N GLY A 125 22.97 13.13 9.86
CA GLY A 125 23.11 11.69 9.99
C GLY A 125 22.16 11.10 11.05
N ALA A 126 22.61 10.03 11.72
CA ALA A 126 21.84 9.33 12.74
C ALA A 126 21.99 9.93 14.15
N ARG A 127 22.81 10.97 14.34
CA ARG A 127 23.23 11.45 15.66
C ARG A 127 22.05 11.82 16.56
N ARG A 128 21.13 12.66 16.06
CA ARG A 128 19.93 13.09 16.83
C ARG A 128 19.01 11.93 17.18
N MET A 129 18.89 10.95 16.28
CA MET A 129 18.09 9.76 16.51
C MET A 129 18.71 8.91 17.62
N LEU A 130 20.03 8.70 17.59
CA LEU A 130 20.75 7.95 18.63
C LEU A 130 20.71 8.65 19.99
N GLU A 131 20.84 9.98 20.03
CA GLU A 131 20.67 10.78 21.26
C GLU A 131 19.26 10.57 21.85
N THR A 132 18.23 10.56 21.00
CA THR A 132 16.84 10.31 21.43
C THR A 132 16.66 8.89 21.96
N ILE A 133 17.20 7.89 21.26
CA ILE A 133 17.15 6.47 21.68
C ILE A 133 17.82 6.27 23.03
N ARG A 134 19.00 6.87 23.24
CA ARG A 134 19.70 6.83 24.54
C ARG A 134 18.91 7.51 25.67
N GLY A 135 18.06 8.48 25.33
CA GLY A 135 17.12 9.09 26.27
C GLY A 135 16.07 8.12 26.81
N TYR A 136 15.83 6.99 26.12
CA TYR A 136 14.88 5.96 26.55
C TYR A 136 15.49 4.94 27.53
N GLY A 137 16.81 4.97 27.71
CA GLY A 137 17.54 4.05 28.57
C GLY A 137 18.64 3.32 27.82
N VAL A 138 19.26 2.37 28.50
CA VAL A 138 20.35 1.57 27.94
C VAL A 138 19.78 0.52 27.00
N TRP A 139 20.26 0.49 25.76
CA TRP A 139 19.92 -0.57 24.82
C TRP A 139 21.11 -1.52 24.67
N PRO A 140 21.09 -2.74 25.25
CA PRO A 140 22.24 -3.65 25.27
C PRO A 140 22.94 -3.84 23.91
N MET A 141 22.17 -3.90 22.81
CA MET A 141 22.70 -4.08 21.46
C MET A 141 23.56 -2.90 20.95
N LEU A 142 23.31 -1.69 21.44
CA LEU A 142 24.09 -0.49 21.11
C LEU A 142 25.10 -0.15 22.20
N ASP A 143 24.71 -0.39 23.45
CA ASP A 143 25.43 0.12 24.59
C ASP A 143 26.38 -0.88 25.22
N GLY A 144 26.21 -2.18 24.97
CA GLY A 144 26.93 -3.25 25.64
C GLY A 144 26.12 -3.84 26.79
N ASP A 145 26.24 -5.15 26.96
CA ASP A 145 25.49 -5.92 27.97
C ASP A 145 25.88 -5.53 29.41
N ASP A 146 27.09 -4.98 29.61
CA ASP A 146 27.62 -4.56 30.91
C ASP A 146 26.97 -3.29 31.46
N ARG A 147 26.41 -2.46 30.57
CA ARG A 147 25.75 -1.20 30.97
C ARG A 147 24.27 -1.37 31.30
N TRP A 148 23.64 -2.46 30.87
CA TRP A 148 22.23 -2.71 31.14
C TRP A 148 22.06 -3.50 32.44
N ARG A 149 21.20 -3.00 33.34
CA ARG A 149 20.92 -3.63 34.63
C ARG A 149 19.43 -3.85 34.80
N VAL A 150 19.06 -5.07 35.19
CA VAL A 150 17.65 -5.43 35.38
C VAL A 150 16.99 -4.60 36.49
N GLU A 151 17.74 -4.21 37.51
CA GLU A 151 17.22 -3.41 38.63
C GLU A 151 16.87 -1.97 38.22
N ASP A 152 17.48 -1.47 37.15
CA ASP A 152 17.27 -0.10 36.64
C ASP A 152 16.26 -0.08 35.47
N PHE A 153 15.76 -1.24 35.05
CA PHE A 153 14.91 -1.37 33.87
C PHE A 153 13.42 -1.37 34.23
N ASP A 154 12.75 -0.27 33.91
CA ASP A 154 11.29 -0.15 33.97
C ASP A 154 10.68 -0.25 32.57
N LEU A 155 10.24 -1.47 32.22
CA LEU A 155 9.58 -1.74 30.94
C LEU A 155 8.30 -0.92 30.76
N THR A 156 7.52 -0.68 31.83
CA THR A 156 6.23 -0.01 31.70
C THR A 156 6.43 1.45 31.36
N SER A 157 7.32 2.13 32.08
CA SER A 157 7.67 3.53 31.80
C SER A 157 8.28 3.70 30.40
N LEU A 158 9.12 2.76 29.97
CA LEU A 158 9.68 2.75 28.62
C LEU A 158 8.57 2.65 27.54
N LEU A 159 7.64 1.71 27.69
CA LEU A 159 6.56 1.51 26.72
C LEU A 159 5.64 2.74 26.64
N ILE A 160 5.27 3.33 27.79
CA ILE A 160 4.49 4.57 27.84
C ILE A 160 5.23 5.68 27.09
N HIS A 161 6.50 5.89 27.40
CA HIS A 161 7.26 7.01 26.84
C HIS A 161 7.50 6.86 25.33
N VAL A 162 7.78 5.64 24.85
CA VAL A 162 7.94 5.35 23.42
C VAL A 162 6.60 5.52 22.68
N SER A 163 5.49 5.10 23.27
CA SER A 163 4.15 5.30 22.71
C SER A 163 3.79 6.80 22.63
N GLU A 164 4.02 7.57 23.70
CA GLU A 164 3.74 9.02 23.73
C GLU A 164 4.58 9.84 22.74
N VAL A 165 5.89 9.57 22.67
CA VAL A 165 6.82 10.39 21.89
C VAL A 165 6.89 9.95 20.43
N ARG A 166 6.72 8.65 20.16
CA ARG A 166 6.93 8.08 18.82
C ARG A 166 5.68 7.44 18.21
N GLY A 167 4.62 7.21 18.99
CA GLY A 167 3.44 6.46 18.53
C GLY A 167 3.80 5.02 18.14
N VAL A 168 4.80 4.44 18.80
CA VAL A 168 5.24 3.06 18.54
C VAL A 168 4.71 2.18 19.66
N ASP A 169 3.85 1.25 19.27
CA ASP A 169 3.28 0.26 20.17
C ASP A 169 4.07 -1.05 20.09
N VAL A 170 4.52 -1.55 21.25
CA VAL A 170 5.26 -2.81 21.36
C VAL A 170 4.50 -3.74 22.29
N PHE A 171 4.30 -5.00 21.87
CA PHE A 171 3.49 -6.03 22.52
C PHE A 171 1.97 -5.80 22.51
N VAL A 172 1.53 -4.62 22.91
CA VAL A 172 0.12 -4.24 23.00
C VAL A 172 -0.06 -2.92 22.26
N SER A 173 -0.96 -2.89 21.28
CA SER A 173 -1.38 -1.65 20.65
C SER A 173 -2.50 -1.00 21.44
N ASN A 174 -2.47 0.33 21.57
CA ASN A 174 -3.52 1.06 22.28
C ASN A 174 -4.02 2.24 21.46
N TYR A 175 -5.32 2.28 21.19
CA TYR A 175 -5.90 3.34 20.38
C TYR A 175 -7.32 3.67 20.83
N VAL A 176 -7.78 4.85 20.41
CA VAL A 176 -9.13 5.32 20.70
C VAL A 176 -10.02 5.04 19.50
N SER A 177 -10.99 4.15 19.66
CA SER A 177 -11.94 3.75 18.63
C SER A 177 -13.35 4.25 18.95
N LEU A 178 -14.26 4.09 17.99
CA LEU A 178 -15.70 4.18 18.26
C LEU A 178 -16.18 2.90 18.92
N ASP A 179 -17.09 3.00 19.88
CA ASP A 179 -17.75 1.81 20.38
C ASP A 179 -18.66 1.20 19.31
N SER A 180 -18.38 -0.05 18.94
CA SER A 180 -19.19 -0.84 18.00
C SER A 180 -20.67 -0.96 18.40
N ARG A 181 -21.00 -0.84 19.69
CA ARG A 181 -22.37 -0.88 20.20
C ARG A 181 -23.04 0.49 20.30
N ASN A 182 -22.25 1.57 20.35
CA ASN A 182 -22.75 2.93 20.43
C ASN A 182 -21.72 3.92 19.84
N VAL A 183 -21.88 4.23 18.57
CA VAL A 183 -20.97 5.10 17.81
C VAL A 183 -20.96 6.57 18.28
N SER A 184 -21.82 6.96 19.24
CA SER A 184 -21.77 8.29 19.87
C SER A 184 -20.71 8.39 20.97
N ARG A 185 -20.09 7.28 21.39
CA ARG A 185 -18.99 7.27 22.36
C ARG A 185 -17.71 6.65 21.80
N ARG A 186 -16.60 6.92 22.48
CA ARG A 186 -15.28 6.35 22.18
C ARG A 186 -14.81 5.47 23.32
N LEU A 187 -14.01 4.46 23.01
CA LEU A 187 -13.38 3.57 23.98
C LEU A 187 -11.87 3.53 23.75
N ILE A 188 -11.13 3.19 24.79
CA ILE A 188 -9.74 2.77 24.66
C ILE A 188 -9.79 1.28 24.32
N GLU A 189 -9.22 0.93 23.17
CA GLU A 189 -9.04 -0.45 22.75
C GLU A 189 -7.59 -0.87 22.92
N PHE A 190 -7.42 -2.15 23.25
CA PHE A 190 -6.14 -2.82 23.30
C PHE A 190 -6.20 -4.01 22.35
N ASP A 191 -5.18 -4.14 21.49
CA ASP A 191 -5.03 -5.27 20.60
C ASP A 191 -3.58 -5.78 20.62
N GLN A 192 -3.31 -6.86 19.90
CA GLN A 192 -1.96 -7.34 19.65
C GLN A 192 -1.09 -6.24 19.04
N GLY A 193 0.16 -6.15 19.50
CA GLY A 193 1.15 -5.27 18.90
C GLY A 193 1.61 -5.75 17.53
N ASP A 194 2.25 -4.85 16.79
CA ASP A 194 2.73 -5.14 15.44
C ASP A 194 3.96 -6.06 15.43
N LEU A 195 4.05 -6.84 14.35
CA LEU A 195 5.24 -7.64 14.05
C LEU A 195 6.10 -6.92 13.02
N GLY A 196 7.41 -6.85 13.26
CA GLY A 196 8.33 -6.10 12.39
C GLY A 196 8.55 -6.71 10.99
N LEU A 197 8.18 -7.97 10.75
CA LEU A 197 8.26 -8.61 9.44
C LEU A 197 6.86 -8.99 8.93
N GLY A 198 6.47 -8.35 7.83
CA GLY A 198 5.25 -8.61 7.09
C GLY A 198 4.04 -8.09 7.85
N ASP A 199 3.48 -6.97 7.38
CA ASP A 199 2.26 -6.26 7.85
C ASP A 199 1.41 -7.04 8.87
N SER A 200 1.91 -7.12 10.11
CA SER A 200 1.37 -7.90 11.25
C SER A 200 0.93 -9.34 10.95
N THR A 201 1.55 -9.98 9.96
CA THR A 201 1.29 -11.35 9.51
C THR A 201 2.23 -12.33 10.22
N ARG A 202 1.70 -13.05 11.22
CA ARG A 202 2.46 -14.07 11.97
C ARG A 202 3.02 -15.21 11.12
N ASP A 203 2.43 -15.48 9.95
CA ASP A 203 2.80 -16.62 9.09
C ASP A 203 4.26 -16.57 8.64
N TYR A 204 4.83 -15.36 8.48
CA TYR A 204 6.25 -15.18 8.19
C TYR A 204 7.16 -15.82 9.23
N TYR A 205 6.73 -15.88 10.48
CA TYR A 205 7.49 -16.43 11.61
C TYR A 205 7.17 -17.91 11.87
N LEU A 206 5.94 -18.33 11.55
CA LEU A 206 5.47 -19.70 11.79
C LEU A 206 5.91 -20.68 10.68
N ASP A 207 5.90 -20.27 9.41
CA ASP A 207 6.32 -21.12 8.30
C ASP A 207 7.76 -20.83 7.87
N ARG A 208 8.70 -21.41 8.61
CA ARG A 208 10.14 -21.30 8.30
C ARG A 208 10.54 -21.95 6.98
N LYS A 209 9.78 -22.93 6.47
CA LYS A 209 10.10 -23.58 5.19
C LYS A 209 9.82 -22.63 4.03
N LYS A 210 8.67 -21.94 4.07
CA LYS A 210 8.26 -20.97 3.05
C LYS A 210 8.96 -19.62 3.20
N HIS A 211 9.19 -19.17 4.44
CA HIS A 211 9.62 -17.80 4.72
C HIS A 211 11.02 -17.66 5.32
N GLY A 212 11.77 -18.75 5.49
CA GLY A 212 13.10 -18.74 6.12
C GLY A 212 14.10 -17.73 5.53
N LYS A 213 14.09 -17.54 4.20
CA LYS A 213 14.93 -16.51 3.54
C LYS A 213 14.58 -15.08 3.98
N LYS A 214 13.28 -14.77 4.15
CA LYS A 214 12.82 -13.46 4.61
C LYS A 214 13.16 -13.23 6.08
N ILE A 215 13.02 -14.24 6.92
CA ILE A 215 13.44 -14.17 8.33
C ILE A 215 14.95 -13.92 8.44
N ALA A 216 15.75 -14.63 7.65
CA ALA A 216 17.20 -14.45 7.63
C ALA A 216 17.59 -13.03 7.18
N ALA A 217 16.94 -12.51 6.13
CA ALA A 217 17.14 -11.14 5.67
C ALA A 217 16.71 -10.11 6.72
N TYR A 218 15.58 -10.32 7.41
CA TYR A 218 15.13 -9.44 8.49
C TYR A 218 16.12 -9.43 9.66
N ARG A 219 16.65 -10.60 10.05
CA ARG A 219 17.71 -10.69 11.05
C ARG A 219 18.96 -9.92 10.62
N GLN A 220 19.39 -10.09 9.37
CA GLN A 220 20.57 -9.38 8.85
C GLN A 220 20.34 -7.86 8.84
N PHE A 221 19.15 -7.42 8.42
CA PHE A 221 18.77 -6.01 8.45
C PHE A 221 18.89 -5.41 9.86
N LEU A 222 18.41 -6.11 10.91
CA LEU A 222 18.55 -5.65 12.29
C LEU A 222 20.03 -5.52 12.70
N ILE A 223 20.86 -6.50 12.35
CA ILE A 223 22.30 -6.48 12.62
C ILE A 223 22.98 -5.32 11.89
N ASP A 224 22.67 -5.10 10.62
CA ASP A 224 23.28 -4.05 9.81
C ASP A 224 22.93 -2.65 10.36
N LYS A 225 21.68 -2.44 10.81
CA LYS A 225 21.25 -1.16 11.40
C LYS A 225 21.94 -0.86 12.72
N VAL A 226 22.08 -1.86 13.57
CA VAL A 226 22.83 -1.75 14.83
C VAL A 226 24.31 -1.49 14.54
N SER A 227 24.90 -2.21 13.58
CA SER A 227 26.32 -2.07 13.19
C SER A 227 26.63 -0.68 12.65
N LEU A 228 25.74 -0.10 11.83
CA LEU A 228 25.89 1.27 11.33
C LEU A 228 25.94 2.30 12.47
N SER A 229 25.22 2.05 13.57
CA SER A 229 25.15 2.98 14.70
C SER A 229 26.48 3.07 15.47
N PHE A 230 27.28 2.00 15.45
CA PHE A 230 28.64 2.01 16.02
C PHE A 230 29.65 2.79 15.17
N HIS A 231 29.48 2.79 13.84
CA HIS A 231 30.40 3.47 12.92
C HIS A 231 30.14 4.99 12.80
N MET A 232 29.04 5.47 13.40
CA MET A 232 28.63 6.88 13.40
C MET A 232 28.89 7.59 14.74
N CYS A 233 29.42 6.88 15.75
CA CYS A 233 29.87 7.45 17.02
C CYS A 233 31.34 7.86 16.96
#